data_AF-A0A966LHI1-F1
#
_entry.id   AF-A0A966LHI1-F1
#
_cell.length_a   1.000
_cell.length_b   1.000
_cell.length_c   1.000
_cell.angle_alpha   90.00
_cell.angle_beta   90.00
_cell.angle_gamma   90.00
#
_symmetry.space_group_name_H-M   'P 1'
#
loop_
_entity.id
_entity.type
_entity.pdbx_description
1 polymer ?
#
loop_
_entity_poly.entity_id
_entity_poly.type
_entity_poly.pdbx_seq_one_letter_code
_entity_poly.pdbx_strand_id
1 'polypeptide(L)'
;LRATGGGQAFEGWYRRIWSFADAHLIDRQGGAWHPEIDDDLRPVNRVFAGKPDLYHAVQACLIPLVPATGSVTRGLRDGGVRLG
;
A
#
# COMPACT_ATOMS: atom_id res chain seq x y z
N LEU A 1 8.17 -9.45 3.27
CA LEU A 1 9.41 -8.78 3.75
C LEU A 1 10.52 -9.78 4.16
N ARG A 2 10.19 -10.91 4.80
CA ARG A 2 11.18 -11.94 5.19
C ARG A 2 11.52 -12.98 4.11
N ALA A 3 10.80 -13.02 2.99
CA ALA A 3 10.87 -14.11 2.01
C ALA A 3 12.17 -14.14 1.16
N THR A 4 12.93 -13.04 1.09
CA THR A 4 14.08 -12.89 0.17
C THR A 4 15.42 -12.61 0.86
N GLY A 5 15.52 -12.81 2.18
CA GLY A 5 16.79 -12.72 2.92
C GLY A 5 17.21 -11.32 3.43
N GLY A 6 16.64 -10.22 2.93
CA GLY A 6 16.95 -8.84 3.38
C GLY A 6 16.13 -8.34 4.58
N GLY A 7 15.74 -9.24 5.49
CA GLY A 7 14.59 -9.06 6.40
C GLY A 7 14.50 -7.71 7.14
N GLN A 8 15.55 -7.27 7.83
CA GLN A 8 15.49 -6.03 8.63
C GLN A 8 15.51 -4.75 7.78
N ALA A 9 16.32 -4.72 6.72
CA ALA A 9 16.40 -3.56 5.83
C ALA A 9 15.07 -3.35 5.10
N PHE A 10 14.47 -4.43 4.60
CA PHE A 10 13.16 -4.35 3.94
C PHE A 10 12.04 -3.98 4.92
N GLU A 11 12.07 -4.49 6.15
CA GLU A 11 11.11 -4.07 7.19
C GLU A 11 11.22 -2.56 7.49
N GLY A 12 12.44 -2.03 7.59
CA GLY A 12 12.68 -0.59 7.77
C GLY A 12 12.10 0.23 6.62
N TRP A 13 12.35 -0.17 5.38
CA TRP A 13 11.78 0.49 4.20
C TRP A 13 10.25 0.38 4.14
N TYR A 14 9.69 -0.78 4.47
CA TYR A 14 8.24 -0.97 4.54
C TYR A 14 7.60 0.04 5.51
N ARG A 15 8.15 0.19 6.72
CA ARG A 15 7.64 1.16 7.70
C ARG A 15 7.78 2.60 7.21
N ARG A 16 8.89 2.93 6.56
CA ARG A 16 9.11 4.27 6.00
C ARG A 16 8.09 4.61 4.91
N ILE A 17 7.86 3.69 3.98
CA ILE A 17 6.89 3.86 2.90
C ILE A 17 5.46 4.00 3.46
N TRP A 18 5.08 3.14 4.41
CA TRP A 18 3.76 3.22 5.03
C TRP A 18 3.55 4.51 5.83
N SER A 19 4.58 4.98 6.55
CA SER A 19 4.50 6.25 7.27
C SER A 19 4.29 7.42 6.31
N PHE A 20 4.98 7.40 5.16
CA PHE A 20 4.79 8.41 4.12
C PHE A 20 3.39 8.35 3.50
N ALA A 21 2.92 7.15 3.16
CA ALA A 21 1.59 6.97 2.60
C ALA A 21 0.49 7.47 3.56
N ASP A 22 0.56 7.09 4.84
CA ASP A 22 -0.41 7.53 5.86
C ASP A 22 -0.42 9.05 6.05
N ALA A 23 0.75 9.69 6.01
CA ALA A 23 0.87 11.13 6.23
C ALA A 23 0.44 11.99 5.03
N HIS A 24 0.59 11.49 3.79
CA HIS A 24 0.48 12.34 2.59
C HIS A 24 -0.45 11.79 1.50
N LEU A 25 -0.67 10.48 1.44
CA LEU A 25 -1.44 9.85 0.37
C LEU A 25 -2.82 9.40 0.83
N ILE A 26 -2.99 8.93 2.06
CA ILE A 26 -4.29 8.44 2.55
C ILE A 26 -5.19 9.62 2.91
N ASP A 27 -6.29 9.79 2.18
CA ASP A 27 -7.29 10.81 2.51
C ASP A 27 -8.28 10.25 3.54
N ARG A 28 -8.10 10.65 4.80
CA ARG A 28 -8.97 10.24 5.91
C ARG A 28 -10.32 10.98 5.94
N GLN A 29 -10.45 12.09 5.22
CA GLN A 29 -11.71 12.87 5.17
C GLN A 29 -12.57 12.45 3.98
N GLY A 30 -11.97 12.39 2.79
CA GLY A 30 -12.65 12.04 1.54
C GLY A 30 -12.56 10.56 1.15
N GLY A 31 -11.86 9.73 1.93
CA GLY A 31 -11.63 8.32 1.63
C GLY A 31 -10.68 8.10 0.44
N ALA A 32 -10.27 6.84 0.23
CA ALA A 32 -9.29 6.46 -0.80
C ALA A 32 -7.94 7.19 -0.65
N TRP A 33 -7.07 7.09 -1.66
CA TRP A 33 -5.73 7.67 -1.66
C TRP A 33 -5.63 8.77 -2.71
N HIS A 34 -4.88 9.83 -2.43
CA HIS A 34 -4.48 10.84 -3.40
C HIS A 34 -3.50 10.18 -4.40
N PRO A 35 -3.83 10.16 -5.71
CA PRO A 35 -2.98 9.50 -6.71
C PRO A 35 -1.76 10.33 -7.08
N GLU A 36 -1.76 11.62 -6.75
CA GLU A 36 -0.72 12.57 -7.11
C GLU A 36 -0.56 13.63 -6.01
N ILE A 37 0.70 13.95 -5.71
CA ILE A 37 1.12 15.02 -4.82
C ILE A 37 2.24 15.82 -5.49
N ASP A 38 2.44 17.06 -5.05
CA ASP A 38 3.51 17.92 -5.53
C ASP A 38 4.78 17.90 -4.65
N ASP A 39 5.75 18.74 -4.98
CA ASP A 39 7.02 18.86 -4.25
C ASP A 39 6.84 19.34 -2.80
N ASP A 40 5.72 19.99 -2.49
CA ASP A 40 5.33 20.38 -1.13
C ASP A 40 4.47 19.33 -0.43
N LEU A 41 4.32 18.14 -1.02
CA LEU A 41 3.52 17.01 -0.53
C LEU A 41 2.02 17.32 -0.41
N ARG A 42 1.50 18.22 -1.27
CA ARG A 42 0.08 18.55 -1.33
C ARG A 42 -0.61 17.81 -2.48
N PRO A 43 -1.85 17.32 -2.28
CA PRO A 43 -2.61 16.68 -3.35
C PRO A 43 -2.84 17.60 -4.54
N VAL A 44 -2.67 17.07 -5.74
CA VAL A 44 -2.87 17.80 -7.01
C VAL A 44 -3.59 16.92 -8.04
N ASN A 45 -4.10 17.54 -9.11
CA ASN A 45 -4.79 16.86 -10.20
C ASN A 45 -4.20 17.28 -11.56
N ARG A 46 -2.97 16.85 -11.86
CA ARG A 46 -2.28 17.23 -13.12
C ARG A 46 -2.28 16.04 -14.09
N VAL A 47 -1.86 14.88 -13.59
CA VAL A 47 -1.85 13.61 -14.33
C VAL A 47 -3.18 12.88 -14.15
N PHE A 48 -3.74 12.92 -12.94
CA PHE A 48 -5.00 12.25 -12.61
C PHE A 48 -6.07 13.26 -12.23
N ALA A 49 -7.32 12.99 -12.61
CA ALA A 49 -8.47 13.73 -12.13
C ALA A 49 -9.17 12.94 -11.02
N GLY A 50 -9.22 13.50 -9.82
CA GLY A 50 -9.87 12.85 -8.67
C GLY A 50 -9.06 11.66 -8.16
N LYS A 51 -9.74 10.55 -7.81
CA LYS A 51 -9.13 9.33 -7.26
C LYS A 51 -9.58 8.10 -8.03
N PRO A 52 -9.02 7.87 -9.23
CA PRO A 52 -9.56 6.90 -10.17
C PRO A 52 -9.20 5.44 -9.84
N ASP A 53 -8.16 5.20 -9.04
CA ASP A 53 -7.66 3.85 -8.75
C ASP A 53 -7.85 3.44 -7.29
N LEU A 54 -8.49 2.28 -7.12
CA LEU A 54 -8.60 1.60 -5.82
C LEU A 54 -7.72 0.36 -5.76
N TYR A 55 -7.36 -0.22 -6.91
CA TYR A 55 -6.75 -1.54 -6.99
C TYR A 55 -5.40 -1.57 -6.27
N HIS A 56 -4.51 -0.60 -6.53
CA HIS A 56 -3.18 -0.60 -5.90
C HIS A 56 -3.23 -0.31 -4.40
N ALA A 57 -4.10 0.62 -3.98
CA ALA A 57 -4.28 0.94 -2.57
C ALA A 57 -4.76 -0.30 -1.78
N VAL A 58 -5.74 -1.02 -2.32
CA VAL A 58 -6.24 -2.26 -1.70
C VAL A 58 -5.19 -3.36 -1.73
N GLN A 59 -4.47 -3.55 -2.83
CA GLN A 59 -3.41 -4.55 -2.90
C GLN A 59 -2.27 -4.28 -1.92
N ALA A 60 -1.86 -3.01 -1.74
CA ALA A 60 -0.85 -2.63 -0.77
C ALA A 60 -1.24 -3.06 0.66
N CYS A 61 -2.53 -2.97 1.01
CA CYS A 61 -3.06 -3.43 2.29
C CYS A 61 -3.09 -4.96 2.42
N LEU A 62 -3.35 -5.70 1.34
CA LEU A 62 -3.61 -7.15 1.37
C LEU A 62 -2.35 -8.00 1.17
N ILE A 63 -1.42 -7.58 0.32
CA ILE A 63 -0.19 -8.31 0.02
C ILE A 63 0.60 -8.70 1.28
N PRO A 64 0.75 -7.83 2.31
CA PRO A 64 1.48 -8.20 3.52
C PRO A 64 0.79 -9.27 4.38
N LEU A 65 -0.52 -9.49 4.19
CA LEU A 65 -1.35 -10.34 5.05
C LEU A 65 -1.51 -11.77 4.53
N VAL A 66 -0.97 -12.05 3.34
CA VAL A 66 -1.04 -13.37 2.70
C VAL A 66 0.35 -13.98 2.50
N PRO A 67 0.48 -15.31 2.44
CA PRO A 67 1.76 -15.95 2.13
C PRO A 67 2.31 -15.52 0.77
N ALA A 68 3.62 -15.27 0.70
CA ALA A 68 4.33 -14.90 -0.54
C ALA A 68 4.61 -16.12 -1.45
N THR A 69 3.64 -17.02 -1.59
CA THR A 69 3.76 -18.29 -2.34
C THR A 69 2.90 -18.32 -3.60
N GLY A 70 2.26 -17.19 -3.95
CA GLY A 70 1.38 -17.06 -5.11
C GLY A 70 0.81 -15.64 -5.22
N SER A 71 -0.18 -15.47 -6.10
CA SER A 71 -0.88 -14.19 -6.24
C SER A 71 -1.69 -13.85 -4.98
N VAL A 72 -1.96 -12.56 -4.75
CA VAL A 72 -2.79 -12.10 -3.62
C VAL A 72 -4.16 -12.76 -3.61
N THR A 73 -4.80 -12.90 -4.79
CA THR A 73 -6.11 -13.54 -4.95
C THR A 73 -6.09 -15.01 -4.54
N ARG A 74 -5.01 -15.73 -4.88
CA ARG A 74 -4.83 -17.12 -4.46
C ARG A 74 -4.58 -17.22 -2.95
N GLY A 75 -3.73 -16.35 -2.40
CA GLY A 75 -3.46 -16.31 -0.96
C GLY A 75 -4.71 -16.06 -0.12
N LEU A 76 -5.58 -15.16 -0.57
CA LEU A 76 -6.87 -14.89 0.07
C LEU A 76 -7.83 -16.07 0.00
N ARG A 77 -7.89 -16.76 -1.15
CA ARG A 77 -8.73 -17.95 -1.34
C ARG A 77 -8.28 -19.13 -0.47
N ASP A 78 -6.98 -19.39 -0.43
CA ASP A 78 -6.42 -20.65 0.10
C ASP A 78 -6.06 -20.56 1.60
N GLY A 79 -5.75 -19.37 2.13
CA GLY A 79 -5.08 -19.23 3.43
C GLY A 79 -5.67 -18.23 4.41
N GLY A 80 -6.69 -17.46 4.01
CA GLY A 80 -7.26 -16.39 4.84
C GLY A 80 -6.28 -15.24 5.13
N VAL A 81 -6.80 -14.11 5.61
CA VAL A 81 -6.00 -12.96 6.02
C VAL A 81 -5.36 -13.26 7.38
N ARG A 82 -4.03 -13.21 7.48
CA ARG A 82 -3.35 -13.31 8.79
C ARG A 82 -3.33 -11.93 9.44
N LEU A 83 -4.37 -11.65 10.23
CA LEU A 83 -4.32 -10.58 11.22
C LEU A 83 -3.47 -11.11 12.38
N GLY A 84 -2.24 -10.59 12.49
CA GLY A 84 -1.34 -10.92 13.60
C GLY A 84 -1.89 -10.44 14.94
#